data_AF-A0A959VUX3-F1
#
_entry.id   AF-A0A959VUX3-F1
#
_cell.length_a   1.000
_cell.length_b   1.000
_cell.length_c   1.000
_cell.angle_alpha   90.00
_cell.angle_beta   90.00
_cell.angle_gamma   90.00
#
_symmetry.space_group_name_H-M   'P 1'
#
loop_
_entity.id
_entity.type
_entity.pdbx_description
1 polymer ?
#
loop_
_entity_poly.entity_id
_entity_poly.type
_entity_poly.pdbx_seq_one_letter_code
_entity_poly.pdbx_strand_id
1 'polypeptide(L)'
;AEVAKGIADGRTAAAKARDRRKLAEAKKNLENLINSIPEAKRYLAQNRAALRRLAEVRGTLGLFRFSYYEAFEEQLRPMEISASNDFANPECIFPSQATVTNATYPLARQLLLTINYKNMTDTDLNDFLVQSLSRSQQLAENAALVPLPDDTQATELAWLNGSTEPDIIFYESGSGTTVGTKQQADSASGQ
;
A
#
# COMPACT_ATOMS: atom_id res chain seq x y z
N ALA A 1 33.64 -19.35 4.96
CA ALA A 1 34.16 -19.16 3.59
C ALA A 1 34.07 -20.49 2.86
N GLU A 2 32.93 -20.75 2.22
CA GLU A 2 32.79 -21.90 1.32
C GLU A 2 33.61 -21.62 0.06
N VAL A 3 34.51 -22.54 -0.28
CA VAL A 3 35.26 -22.49 -1.53
C VAL A 3 34.32 -22.91 -2.65
N ALA A 4 34.23 -22.13 -3.73
CA ALA A 4 33.50 -22.50 -4.93
C ALA A 4 33.90 -23.92 -5.37
N LYS A 5 32.89 -24.76 -5.66
CA LYS A 5 33.08 -26.16 -6.07
C LYS A 5 34.06 -26.23 -7.24
N GLY A 6 35.25 -26.77 -7.01
CA GLY A 6 36.26 -27.00 -8.04
C GLY A 6 37.71 -26.67 -7.65
N ILE A 7 37.95 -25.89 -6.59
CA ILE A 7 39.32 -25.55 -6.15
C ILE A 7 39.74 -26.45 -4.98
N ALA A 8 40.90 -27.10 -5.11
CA ALA A 8 41.48 -27.93 -4.06
C ALA A 8 41.82 -27.06 -2.83
N ASP A 9 41.25 -27.41 -1.68
CA ASP A 9 41.46 -26.69 -0.42
C ASP A 9 42.96 -26.74 -0.02
N GLY A 10 43.65 -25.59 -0.10
CA GLY A 10 45.08 -25.46 0.22
C GLY A 10 45.40 -25.46 1.72
N ARG A 11 44.40 -25.59 2.62
CA ARG A 11 44.62 -25.59 4.07
C ARG A 11 45.28 -26.88 4.55
N THR A 12 46.10 -26.78 5.60
CA THR A 12 46.78 -27.92 6.23
C THR A 12 45.79 -28.95 6.78
N ALA A 13 46.18 -30.23 6.81
CA ALA A 13 45.32 -31.31 7.29
C ALA A 13 44.80 -31.08 8.73
N ALA A 14 45.63 -30.49 9.59
CA ALA A 14 45.25 -30.13 10.95
C ALA A 14 44.18 -29.03 11.00
N ALA A 15 44.27 -28.01 10.13
CA ALA A 15 43.27 -26.96 10.04
C ALA A 15 41.92 -27.50 9.54
N LYS A 16 41.93 -28.36 8.51
CA LYS A 16 40.73 -29.05 8.01
C LYS A 16 40.07 -29.93 9.07
N ALA A 17 40.86 -30.64 9.88
CA ALA A 17 40.35 -31.46 10.97
C ALA A 17 39.65 -30.62 12.06
N ARG A 18 40.22 -29.47 12.45
CA ARG A 18 39.58 -28.55 13.41
C ARG A 18 38.26 -27.98 12.88
N ASP A 19 38.24 -27.57 11.62
CA ASP A 19 37.05 -27.02 10.96
C ASP A 19 35.91 -28.06 10.90
N ARG A 20 36.23 -29.31 10.52
CA ARG A 20 35.26 -30.42 10.53
C ARG A 20 34.68 -30.70 11.92
N ARG A 21 35.49 -30.60 12.98
CA ARG A 21 35.01 -30.77 14.36
C ARG A 21 34.04 -29.66 14.75
N LYS A 22 34.38 -28.39 14.46
CA LYS A 22 33.50 -27.25 14.70
C LYS A 22 32.19 -27.37 13.93
N LEU A 23 32.25 -27.81 12.67
CA LEU A 23 31.06 -28.04 11.85
C LEU A 23 30.19 -29.16 12.43
N ALA A 24 30.79 -30.27 12.88
CA ALA A 24 30.06 -31.37 13.50
C ALA A 24 29.37 -30.93 14.80
N GLU A 25 30.06 -30.15 15.63
CA GLU A 25 29.50 -29.56 16.85
C GLU A 25 28.36 -28.60 16.53
N ALA A 26 28.54 -27.70 15.56
CA ALA A 26 27.50 -26.78 15.12
C ALA A 26 26.26 -27.51 14.58
N LYS A 27 26.45 -28.60 13.82
CA LYS A 27 25.35 -29.44 13.33
C LYS A 27 24.59 -30.10 14.48
N LYS A 28 25.31 -30.65 15.46
CA LYS A 28 24.70 -31.24 16.66
C LYS A 28 23.91 -30.20 17.46
N ASN A 29 24.45 -28.99 17.62
CA ASN A 29 23.76 -27.88 18.29
C ASN A 29 22.49 -27.46 17.54
N LEU A 30 22.54 -27.42 16.20
CA LEU A 30 21.39 -27.14 15.35
C LEU A 30 20.31 -28.24 15.48
N GLU A 31 20.68 -29.51 15.47
CA GLU A 31 19.76 -30.63 15.67
C GLU A 31 19.07 -30.56 17.04
N ASN A 32 19.84 -30.29 18.10
CA ASN A 32 19.28 -30.10 19.44
C ASN A 32 18.30 -28.92 19.48
N LEU A 33 18.64 -27.81 18.80
CA LEU A 33 17.77 -26.65 18.71
C LEU A 33 16.47 -27.00 18.00
N ILE A 34 16.54 -27.66 16.83
CA ILE A 34 15.36 -28.12 16.07
C ILE A 34 14.47 -29.00 16.92
N ASN A 35 15.05 -29.93 17.67
CA ASN A 35 14.32 -30.84 18.55
C ASN A 35 13.64 -30.11 19.73
N SER A 36 14.18 -28.96 20.16
CA SER A 36 13.59 -28.15 21.24
C SER A 36 12.43 -27.25 20.79
N ILE A 37 12.31 -26.96 19.49
CA ILE A 37 11.28 -26.07 18.93
C ILE A 37 9.84 -26.51 19.28
N PRO A 38 9.44 -27.79 19.16
CA PRO A 38 8.07 -28.21 19.47
C PRO A 38 7.67 -27.94 20.92
N GLU A 39 8.58 -28.18 21.87
CA GLU A 39 8.34 -27.90 23.29
C GLU A 39 8.22 -26.40 23.54
N ALA A 40 9.13 -25.60 22.98
CA ALA A 40 9.05 -24.15 23.05
C ALA A 40 7.73 -23.60 22.47
N LYS A 41 7.25 -24.16 21.35
CA LYS A 41 5.95 -23.81 20.76
C LYS A 41 4.78 -24.13 21.71
N ARG A 42 4.79 -25.31 22.35
CA ARG A 42 3.76 -25.70 23.34
C ARG A 42 3.77 -24.76 24.55
N TYR A 43 4.96 -24.44 25.07
CA TYR A 43 5.12 -23.51 26.18
C TYR A 43 4.55 -22.12 25.84
N LEU A 44 4.86 -21.58 24.66
CA LEU A 44 4.30 -20.31 24.20
C LEU A 44 2.77 -20.38 24.09
N ALA A 45 2.21 -21.42 23.46
CA ALA A 45 0.77 -21.56 23.29
C ALA A 45 0.01 -21.60 24.63
N GLN A 46 0.61 -22.20 25.66
CA GLN A 46 0.00 -22.32 26.99
C GLN A 46 0.25 -21.11 27.89
N ASN A 47 1.21 -20.25 27.56
CA ASN A 47 1.64 -19.14 28.42
C ASN A 47 1.40 -17.77 27.77
N ARG A 48 0.29 -17.11 28.18
CA ARG A 48 -0.09 -15.78 27.69
C ARG A 48 0.97 -14.69 27.92
N ALA A 49 1.73 -14.75 29.01
CA ALA A 49 2.79 -13.77 29.28
C ALA A 49 3.97 -13.95 28.32
N ALA A 50 4.29 -15.19 27.95
CA ALA A 50 5.32 -15.48 26.95
C ALA A 50 4.89 -15.03 25.54
N LEU A 51 3.61 -15.18 25.18
CA LEU A 51 3.06 -14.64 23.93
C LEU A 51 3.15 -13.11 23.87
N ARG A 52 2.81 -12.41 24.96
CA ARG A 52 2.92 -10.93 25.01
C ARG A 52 4.36 -10.46 24.81
N ARG A 53 5.34 -11.06 25.50
CA ARG A 53 6.77 -10.74 25.31
C ARG A 53 7.23 -11.03 23.89
N LEU A 54 6.76 -12.11 23.27
CA LEU A 54 7.09 -12.41 21.88
C LEU A 54 6.51 -11.37 20.91
N ALA A 55 5.28 -10.93 21.15
CA ALA A 55 4.63 -9.86 20.36
C ALA A 55 5.35 -8.51 20.54
N GLU A 56 5.77 -8.17 21.76
CA GLU A 56 6.57 -6.97 22.07
C GLU A 56 7.92 -6.98 21.33
N VAL A 57 8.59 -8.13 21.24
CA VAL A 57 9.89 -8.25 20.57
C VAL A 57 9.78 -8.30 19.05
N ARG A 58 8.76 -8.96 18.50
CA ARG A 58 8.62 -9.14 17.04
C ARG A 58 7.85 -8.01 16.36
N GLY A 59 7.07 -7.23 17.12
CA GLY A 59 6.11 -6.29 16.57
C GLY A 59 4.99 -7.00 15.80
N THR A 60 3.88 -6.30 15.58
CA THR A 60 2.80 -6.76 14.70
C THR A 60 2.59 -5.74 13.61
N LEU A 61 2.56 -6.19 12.36
CA LEU A 61 2.20 -5.36 11.21
C LEU A 61 0.73 -5.60 10.86
N GLY A 62 0.00 -4.52 10.60
CA GLY A 62 -1.38 -4.55 10.16
C GLY A 62 -1.67 -3.44 9.17
N LEU A 63 -2.71 -3.63 8.36
CA LEU A 63 -3.23 -2.60 7.46
C LEU A 63 -4.38 -1.88 8.16
N PHE A 64 -4.23 -0.57 8.34
CA PHE A 64 -5.22 0.29 8.99
C PHE A 64 -5.58 1.45 8.05
N ARG A 65 -6.81 1.97 8.20
CA ARG A 65 -7.19 3.22 7.52
C ARG A 65 -6.44 4.38 8.18
N PHE A 66 -6.09 5.39 7.40
CA PHE A 66 -5.37 6.56 7.90
C PHE A 66 -6.10 7.25 9.06
N SER A 67 -7.43 7.35 8.98
CA SER A 67 -8.23 7.93 10.05
C SER A 67 -8.29 7.14 11.35
N TYR A 68 -8.10 5.82 11.27
CA TYR A 68 -7.92 5.02 12.47
C TYR A 68 -6.58 5.34 13.13
N TYR A 69 -5.54 5.58 12.34
CA TYR A 69 -4.25 6.03 12.87
C TYR A 69 -4.36 7.40 13.55
N GLU A 70 -5.01 8.39 12.93
CA GLU A 70 -5.21 9.72 13.52
C GLU A 70 -5.94 9.67 14.87
N ALA A 71 -6.86 8.71 15.05
CA ALA A 71 -7.58 8.54 16.31
C ALA A 71 -6.78 7.79 17.40
N PHE A 72 -5.70 7.08 17.03
CA PHE A 72 -4.95 6.18 17.91
C PHE A 72 -3.44 6.25 17.67
N GLU A 73 -2.90 7.46 17.49
CA GLU A 73 -1.49 7.70 17.19
C GLU A 73 -0.55 7.15 18.28
N GLU A 74 -1.04 7.03 19.51
CA GLU A 74 -0.29 6.50 20.65
C GLU A 74 -0.12 4.97 20.61
N GLN A 75 -0.96 4.26 19.85
CA GLN A 75 -0.95 2.80 19.74
C GLN A 75 -0.31 2.31 18.45
N LEU A 76 -0.24 3.16 17.43
CA LEU A 76 0.16 2.80 16.09
C LEU A 76 1.40 3.58 15.67
N ARG A 77 2.34 2.89 15.01
CA ARG A 77 3.47 3.53 14.35
C ARG A 77 3.32 3.35 12.85
N PRO A 78 3.05 4.42 12.09
CA PRO A 78 2.90 4.33 10.64
C PRO A 78 4.24 4.01 10.01
N MET A 79 4.18 3.31 8.88
CA MET A 79 5.36 3.02 8.06
C MET A 79 5.31 3.86 6.79
N GLU A 80 6.45 4.44 6.46
CA GLU A 80 6.66 5.04 5.15
C GLU A 80 6.70 3.93 4.09
N ILE A 81 6.05 4.18 2.96
CA ILE A 81 5.99 3.21 1.86
C ILE A 81 6.67 3.83 0.66
N SER A 82 7.51 3.04 -0.02
CA SER A 82 8.16 3.52 -1.23
C SER A 82 7.20 3.56 -2.40
N ALA A 83 7.18 4.69 -3.11
CA ALA A 83 6.47 4.83 -4.38
C ALA A 83 7.24 4.18 -5.55
N SER A 84 8.54 3.91 -5.38
CA SER A 84 9.40 3.36 -6.40
C SER A 84 9.73 1.89 -6.12
N ASN A 85 10.05 1.14 -7.19
CA ASN A 85 10.65 -0.18 -7.08
C ASN A 85 12.19 -0.10 -7.04
N ASP A 86 12.76 1.11 -6.91
CA ASP A 86 14.22 1.29 -6.75
C ASP A 86 14.59 1.09 -5.28
N PHE A 87 14.98 -0.14 -4.95
CA PHE A 87 15.43 -0.49 -3.62
C PHE A 87 16.78 0.14 -3.22
N ALA A 88 17.56 0.68 -4.17
CA ALA A 88 18.82 1.36 -3.87
C ALA A 88 18.59 2.80 -3.41
N ASN A 89 17.56 3.48 -3.95
CA ASN A 89 17.15 4.82 -3.56
C ASN A 89 15.62 4.89 -3.39
N PRO A 90 15.06 4.27 -2.33
CA PRO A 90 13.62 4.27 -2.14
C PRO A 90 13.14 5.67 -1.77
N GLU A 91 12.15 6.17 -2.50
CA GLU A 91 11.41 7.37 -2.11
C GLU A 91 10.38 6.97 -1.06
N CYS A 92 10.75 7.00 0.22
CA CYS A 92 9.87 6.63 1.32
C CYS A 92 8.91 7.78 1.63
N ILE A 93 7.62 7.56 1.42
CA ILE A 93 6.58 8.58 1.63
C ILE A 93 5.81 8.24 2.90
N PHE A 94 5.74 9.21 3.82
CA PHE A 94 4.99 9.11 5.08
C PHE A 94 3.49 9.33 4.87
N PRO A 95 2.60 8.52 5.46
CA PRO A 95 1.16 8.77 5.38
C PRO A 95 0.79 10.01 6.21
N SER A 96 0.34 11.06 5.54
CA SER A 96 -0.17 12.30 6.12
C SER A 96 -1.38 12.81 5.34
N GLN A 97 -2.16 13.73 5.92
CA GLN A 97 -3.22 14.43 5.19
C GLN A 97 -2.73 14.95 3.83
N ALA A 98 -1.61 15.68 3.81
CA ALA A 98 -1.06 16.23 2.58
C ALA A 98 -0.78 15.17 1.50
N THR A 99 -0.08 14.09 1.86
CA THR A 99 0.29 13.00 0.93
C THR A 99 -0.89 12.13 0.51
N VAL A 100 -1.96 12.09 1.30
CA VAL A 100 -3.18 11.37 0.95
C VAL A 100 -4.05 12.22 0.02
N THR A 101 -4.23 13.50 0.35
CA THR A 101 -5.02 14.46 -0.45
C THR A 101 -4.45 14.67 -1.85
N ASN A 102 -3.11 14.77 -1.98
CA ASN A 102 -2.46 14.94 -3.29
C ASN A 102 -2.15 13.62 -4.01
N ALA A 103 -2.64 12.49 -3.48
CA ALA A 103 -2.42 11.14 -3.99
C ALA A 103 -0.95 10.72 -4.18
N THR A 104 0.01 11.33 -3.46
CA THR A 104 1.42 10.91 -3.53
C THR A 104 1.71 9.69 -2.64
N TYR A 105 0.90 9.45 -1.59
CA TYR A 105 1.07 8.26 -0.77
C TYR A 105 0.65 6.99 -1.56
N PRO A 106 1.53 5.98 -1.72
CA PRO A 106 1.29 4.86 -2.64
C PRO A 106 0.04 4.01 -2.35
N LEU A 107 -0.45 4.03 -1.11
CA LEU A 107 -1.63 3.27 -0.69
C LEU A 107 -2.87 4.16 -0.47
N ALA A 108 -2.81 5.45 -0.80
CA ALA A 108 -3.98 6.31 -0.81
C ALA A 108 -4.97 5.81 -1.86
N ARG A 109 -6.27 5.80 -1.51
CA ARG A 109 -7.34 5.40 -2.42
C ARG A 109 -8.52 6.34 -2.31
N GLN A 110 -9.01 6.79 -3.46
CA GLN A 110 -10.24 7.56 -3.56
C GLN A 110 -11.45 6.64 -3.39
N LEU A 111 -12.48 7.13 -2.68
CA LEU A 111 -13.80 6.52 -2.68
C LEU A 111 -14.57 7.06 -3.88
N LEU A 112 -15.06 6.16 -4.73
CA LEU A 112 -15.71 6.53 -5.98
C LEU A 112 -17.21 6.23 -5.91
N LEU A 113 -18.02 7.23 -6.24
CA LEU A 113 -19.40 7.04 -6.61
C LEU A 113 -19.45 6.82 -8.12
N THR A 114 -19.84 5.62 -8.54
CA THR A 114 -19.84 5.26 -9.96
C THR A 114 -21.27 5.18 -10.47
N ILE A 115 -21.52 5.83 -11.61
CA ILE A 115 -22.80 5.80 -12.31
C ILE A 115 -22.57 5.49 -13.78
N ASN A 116 -23.60 5.01 -14.46
CA ASN A 116 -23.55 4.95 -15.91
C ASN A 116 -23.68 6.37 -16.46
N TYR A 117 -22.79 6.76 -17.39
CA TYR A 117 -22.83 8.10 -18.00
C TYR A 117 -24.20 8.46 -18.57
N LYS A 118 -24.90 7.49 -19.17
CA LYS A 118 -26.26 7.70 -19.72
C LYS A 118 -27.31 8.08 -18.67
N ASN A 119 -27.05 7.78 -17.40
CA ASN A 119 -27.95 8.07 -16.28
C ASN A 119 -27.57 9.38 -15.57
N MET A 120 -26.46 10.03 -15.95
CA MET A 120 -26.00 11.26 -15.30
C MET A 120 -26.99 12.44 -15.45
N THR A 121 -27.83 12.38 -16.49
CA THR A 121 -28.89 13.36 -16.76
C THR A 121 -30.22 13.03 -16.08
N ASP A 122 -30.33 11.88 -15.41
CA ASP A 122 -31.51 11.55 -14.60
C ASP A 122 -31.58 12.51 -13.41
N THR A 123 -32.69 13.23 -13.26
CA THR A 123 -32.83 14.32 -12.29
C THR A 123 -32.62 13.85 -10.87
N ASP A 124 -33.19 12.70 -10.49
CA ASP A 124 -33.12 12.21 -9.11
C ASP A 124 -31.69 11.77 -8.76
N LEU A 125 -30.99 11.17 -9.73
CA LEU A 125 -29.61 10.74 -9.56
C LEU A 125 -28.66 11.94 -9.55
N ASN A 126 -28.85 12.89 -10.45
CA ASN A 126 -28.06 14.12 -10.51
C ASN A 126 -28.19 14.92 -9.20
N ASP A 127 -29.41 15.10 -8.71
CA ASP A 127 -29.67 15.78 -7.43
C ASP A 127 -28.95 15.09 -6.27
N PHE A 128 -29.01 13.76 -6.20
CA PHE A 128 -28.26 12.99 -5.20
C PHE A 128 -26.75 13.22 -5.29
N LEU A 129 -26.19 13.20 -6.50
CA LEU A 129 -24.75 13.39 -6.71
C LEU A 129 -24.32 14.82 -6.37
N VAL A 130 -25.06 15.84 -6.83
CA VAL A 130 -24.80 17.25 -6.52
C VAL A 130 -24.86 17.49 -5.01
N GLN A 131 -25.87 16.95 -4.33
CA GLN A 131 -26.01 17.10 -2.88
C GLN A 131 -24.96 16.31 -2.08
N SER A 132 -24.47 15.19 -2.62
CA SER A 132 -23.40 14.42 -1.99
C SER A 132 -22.04 15.10 -2.16
N LEU A 133 -21.75 15.58 -3.37
CA LEU A 133 -20.51 16.29 -3.67
C LEU A 133 -20.44 17.65 -3.00
N SER A 134 -21.52 18.44 -2.97
CA SER A 134 -21.53 19.76 -2.32
C SER A 134 -21.25 19.68 -0.81
N ARG A 135 -21.56 18.55 -0.18
CA ARG A 135 -21.32 18.27 1.24
C ARG A 135 -20.11 17.35 1.48
N SER A 136 -19.34 17.02 0.46
CA SER A 136 -18.27 16.01 0.54
C SER A 136 -17.24 16.32 1.61
N GLN A 137 -16.85 17.60 1.76
CA GLN A 137 -15.97 18.09 2.82
C GLN A 137 -16.49 17.70 4.22
N GLN A 138 -17.70 18.15 4.54
CA GLN A 138 -18.34 17.88 5.83
C GLN A 138 -18.56 16.38 6.07
N LEU A 139 -18.95 15.64 5.03
CA LEU A 139 -19.14 14.19 5.12
C LEU A 139 -17.83 13.46 5.39
N ALA A 140 -16.72 13.89 4.78
CA ALA A 140 -15.40 13.32 5.01
C ALA A 140 -14.95 13.57 6.45
N GLU A 141 -15.05 14.81 6.94
CA GLU A 141 -14.72 15.15 8.34
C GLU A 141 -15.51 14.30 9.34
N ASN A 142 -16.84 14.24 9.18
CA ASN A 142 -17.71 13.47 10.06
C ASN A 142 -17.41 11.96 10.05
N ALA A 143 -16.99 11.43 8.91
CA ALA A 143 -16.65 10.03 8.74
C ALA A 143 -15.19 9.72 9.09
N ALA A 144 -14.41 10.71 9.55
CA ALA A 144 -12.97 10.66 9.68
C ALA A 144 -12.35 10.11 8.39
N LEU A 145 -12.46 10.86 7.31
CA LEU A 145 -11.85 10.60 6.02
C LEU A 145 -11.08 11.85 5.58
N VAL A 146 -10.11 11.64 4.70
CA VAL A 146 -9.42 12.76 4.06
C VAL A 146 -10.35 13.35 3.01
N PRO A 147 -10.62 14.67 3.05
CA PRO A 147 -11.50 15.30 2.09
C PRO A 147 -10.92 15.37 0.68
N LEU A 148 -11.83 15.50 -0.29
CA LEU A 148 -11.50 15.83 -1.67
C LEU A 148 -10.92 17.26 -1.75
N PRO A 149 -9.92 17.55 -2.60
CA PRO A 149 -9.52 18.93 -2.86
C PRO A 149 -10.67 19.77 -3.43
N ASP A 150 -10.73 21.05 -3.06
CA ASP A 150 -11.78 21.97 -3.51
C ASP A 150 -11.83 22.10 -5.04
N ASP A 151 -10.68 22.13 -5.70
CA ASP A 151 -10.60 22.21 -7.17
C ASP A 151 -11.20 20.99 -7.85
N THR A 152 -10.98 19.80 -7.27
CA THR A 152 -11.56 18.55 -7.77
C THR A 152 -13.07 18.54 -7.54
N GLN A 153 -13.53 18.95 -6.34
CA GLN A 153 -14.96 19.07 -6.04
C GLN A 153 -15.65 20.03 -7.02
N ALA A 154 -15.07 21.20 -7.28
CA ALA A 154 -15.61 22.19 -8.19
C ALA A 154 -15.69 21.66 -9.63
N THR A 155 -14.65 20.93 -10.07
CA THR A 155 -14.61 20.30 -11.39
C THR A 155 -15.72 19.25 -11.54
N GLU A 156 -15.88 18.37 -10.55
CA GLU A 156 -16.91 17.32 -10.58
C GLU A 156 -18.33 17.91 -10.52
N LEU A 157 -18.55 18.99 -9.76
CA LEU A 157 -19.81 19.72 -9.75
C LEU A 157 -20.11 20.39 -11.10
N ALA A 158 -19.10 20.91 -11.78
CA ALA A 158 -19.22 21.49 -13.12
C ALA A 158 -19.61 20.43 -14.17
N TRP A 159 -19.16 19.18 -14.00
CA TRP A 159 -19.64 18.07 -14.82
C TRP A 159 -21.13 17.78 -14.60
N LEU A 160 -21.57 17.72 -13.34
CA LEU A 160 -22.95 17.39 -13.02
C LEU A 160 -23.95 18.48 -13.41
N ASN A 161 -23.56 19.75 -13.32
CA ASN A 161 -24.42 20.87 -13.71
C ASN A 161 -24.35 21.21 -15.21
N GLY A 162 -23.53 20.49 -15.98
CA GLY A 162 -23.39 20.65 -17.42
C GLY A 162 -22.56 21.86 -17.87
N SER A 163 -21.84 22.52 -16.96
CA SER A 163 -20.94 23.63 -17.31
C SER A 163 -19.70 23.16 -18.06
N THR A 164 -19.26 21.93 -17.82
CA THR A 164 -18.14 21.28 -18.49
C THR A 164 -18.48 19.80 -18.76
N GLU A 165 -17.91 19.22 -19.81
CA GLU A 165 -18.07 17.78 -20.08
C GLU A 165 -17.01 16.98 -19.31
N PRO A 166 -17.35 15.81 -18.72
CA PRO A 166 -16.37 14.97 -18.03
C PRO A 166 -15.41 14.29 -19.00
N ASP A 167 -14.17 14.08 -18.55
CA ASP A 167 -13.19 13.28 -19.28
C ASP A 167 -13.56 11.79 -19.23
N ILE A 168 -14.16 11.28 -20.31
CA ILE A 168 -14.53 9.87 -20.41
C ILE A 168 -13.34 9.04 -20.88
N ILE A 169 -12.76 8.24 -19.98
CA ILE A 169 -11.71 7.27 -20.32
C ILE A 169 -12.36 5.98 -20.81
N PHE A 170 -12.18 5.66 -22.09
CA PHE A 170 -12.57 4.37 -22.65
C PHE A 170 -11.43 3.36 -22.50
N TYR A 171 -11.68 2.27 -21.79
CA TYR A 171 -10.78 1.12 -21.79
C TYR A 171 -11.10 0.24 -23.00
N GLU A 172 -10.24 0.22 -24.02
CA GLU A 172 -10.39 -0.72 -25.15
C GLU A 172 -10.20 -2.15 -24.64
N SER A 173 -11.28 -2.91 -24.60
CA SER A 173 -11.26 -4.33 -24.28
C SER A 173 -10.76 -5.11 -25.50
N GLY A 174 -9.46 -5.04 -25.79
CA GLY A 174 -8.85 -5.81 -26.87
C GLY A 174 -7.45 -5.33 -27.26
N SER A 175 -6.42 -6.01 -26.74
CA SER A 175 -5.02 -6.01 -27.22
C SER A 175 -4.37 -4.67 -27.54
N GLY A 176 -3.60 -4.14 -26.58
CA GLY A 176 -2.57 -3.13 -26.82
C GLY A 176 -2.89 -1.79 -26.16
N THR A 177 -2.09 -1.44 -25.15
CA THR A 177 -2.19 -0.18 -24.42
C THR A 177 -1.95 1.01 -25.33
N THR A 178 -3.01 1.67 -25.79
CA THR A 178 -2.98 3.08 -26.21
C THR A 178 -4.17 3.79 -25.58
N VAL A 179 -3.91 4.57 -24.52
CA VAL A 179 -4.89 5.49 -23.93
C VAL A 179 -4.95 6.72 -24.83
N GLY A 180 -6.08 6.92 -25.51
CA GLY A 180 -6.34 8.10 -26.33
C GLY A 180 -7.43 8.96 -25.71
N THR A 181 -7.10 10.19 -25.33
CA THR A 181 -8.08 11.23 -24.97
C THR A 181 -8.64 11.81 -26.26
N LYS A 182 -9.94 11.65 -26.54
CA LYS A 182 -10.58 12.36 -27.66
C LYS A 182 -10.87 13.79 -27.22
N GLN A 183 -9.93 14.69 -27.49
CA GLN A 183 -10.16 16.12 -27.41
C GLN A 183 -10.72 16.57 -28.77
N GLN A 184 -12.04 16.79 -28.83
CA GLN A 184 -12.69 17.28 -30.04
C GLN A 184 -12.46 18.79 -30.15
N ALA A 185 -11.41 19.16 -30.88
CA ALA A 185 -11.24 20.52 -31.39
C ALA A 185 -12.18 20.70 -32.59
N ASP A 186 -13.19 21.56 -32.44
CA ASP A 186 -13.98 22.02 -33.58
C ASP A 186 -14.14 23.54 -33.49
N SER A 187 -13.31 24.26 -34.26
CA SER A 187 -13.44 25.68 -34.62
C SER A 187 -12.33 26.06 -35.61
N ALA A 188 -12.39 25.58 -36.86
CA ALA A 188 -11.69 26.20 -37.99
C ALA A 188 -12.25 25.74 -39.35
N SER A 189 -13.33 26.39 -39.79
CA SER A 189 -13.63 26.65 -41.21
C SER A 189 -13.79 28.17 -41.30
N GLY A 190 -13.07 28.96 -42.10
CA GLY A 190 -12.46 28.69 -43.38
C GLY A 190 -13.09 29.68 -44.38
N GLN A 191 -12.29 30.68 -44.81
CA GLN A 191 -12.51 31.74 -45.81
C GLN A 191 -13.17 33.05 -45.35
#